data_AF-A0A960V6I1-F1
#
_entry.id   AF-A0A960V6I1-F1
#
_cell.length_a   1.000
_cell.length_b   1.000
_cell.length_c   1.000
_cell.angle_alpha   90.00
_cell.angle_beta   90.00
_cell.angle_gamma   90.00
#
_symmetry.space_group_name_H-M   'P 1'
#
loop_
_entity.id
_entity.type
_entity.pdbx_description
1 polymer ?
#
loop_
_entity_poly.entity_id
_entity_poly.type
_entity_poly.pdbx_seq_one_letter_code
_entity_poly.pdbx_strand_id
1 'polypeptide(L)'
;MSWKKAGFLVLGVFVLFIAIFFTDEKPPERTDVNFWKIDFSKIIYNSPGGEVSTSFISEAFELERISIGLKENPIFLMRGEDNTSKTTYTYEVGFQVKNLFTELSNLNTKTMAEADEDIISKFELKEGVSPFLEFKDGDSTLKKMILGKENSDKSIRYALADGFLISIGNYIGNKFTIDKTELREKQYFPISSHQFKKLIFKSEKLFLSLENRFTKKDNVVTQNWFKKESKFSRLNPNTSNRLDSLLRGVNVDLYPDSKNGQGFAIIEELLKDSPSSSIEIEVTNGLTYKVQFYPRTNFNEKNYVPAVRTIEGVVEESPVYLVEATIKDLFELFIKIKEEPEWQDPPKKN
;
A
#
# COMPACT_ATOMS: atom_id res chain seq x y z
N MET A 1 6.41 22.76 67.09
CA MET A 1 5.02 22.67 66.61
C MET A 1 4.26 21.76 67.57
N SER A 2 3.17 22.21 68.21
CA SER A 2 2.50 21.38 69.23
C SER A 2 1.89 20.12 68.58
N TRP A 3 1.90 18.99 69.29
CA TRP A 3 1.46 17.69 68.76
C TRP A 3 0.04 17.73 68.16
N LYS A 4 -0.81 18.63 68.67
CA LYS A 4 -2.15 18.90 68.13
C LYS A 4 -2.10 19.47 66.69
N LYS A 5 -1.18 20.40 66.40
CA LYS A 5 -1.01 20.98 65.06
C LYS A 5 -0.47 19.97 64.05
N ALA A 6 0.41 19.07 64.49
CA ALA A 6 0.87 17.95 63.65
C ALA A 6 -0.26 16.97 63.34
N GLY A 7 -1.09 16.64 64.35
CA GLY A 7 -2.27 15.78 64.16
C GLY A 7 -3.29 16.34 63.18
N PHE A 8 -3.59 17.65 63.25
CA PHE A 8 -4.49 18.30 62.30
C PHE A 8 -3.92 18.35 60.87
N LEU A 9 -2.61 18.46 60.73
CA LEU A 9 -1.96 18.48 59.42
C LEU A 9 -2.00 17.10 58.76
N VAL A 10 -1.75 16.03 59.52
CA VAL A 10 -1.89 14.64 59.04
C VAL A 10 -3.34 14.34 58.68
N LEU A 11 -4.30 14.75 59.51
CA LEU A 11 -5.72 14.57 59.23
C LEU A 11 -6.15 15.36 57.98
N GLY A 12 -5.66 16.59 57.80
CA GLY A 12 -5.92 17.40 56.62
C GLY A 12 -5.39 16.76 55.34
N VAL A 13 -4.15 16.24 55.37
CA VAL A 13 -3.58 15.50 54.22
C VAL A 13 -4.36 14.22 53.95
N PHE A 14 -4.81 13.51 54.99
CA PHE A 14 -5.59 12.29 54.84
C PHE A 14 -6.98 12.56 54.23
N VAL A 15 -7.66 13.62 54.67
CA VAL A 15 -8.94 14.06 54.08
C VAL A 15 -8.74 14.52 52.63
N LEU A 16 -7.64 15.22 52.33
CA LEU A 16 -7.31 15.61 50.96
C LEU A 16 -7.05 14.39 50.07
N PHE A 17 -6.36 13.38 50.61
CA PHE A 17 -6.08 12.12 49.91
C PHE A 17 -7.37 11.35 49.63
N ILE A 18 -8.29 11.28 50.61
CA ILE A 18 -9.62 10.70 50.43
C ILE A 18 -10.42 11.50 49.41
N ALA A 19 -10.40 12.84 49.48
CA ALA A 19 -11.09 13.68 48.52
C ALA A 19 -10.59 13.44 47.10
N ILE A 20 -9.27 13.42 46.88
CA ILE A 20 -8.66 13.10 45.58
C ILE A 20 -9.05 11.68 45.13
N PHE A 21 -9.01 10.70 46.03
CA PHE A 21 -9.36 9.31 45.72
C PHE A 21 -10.84 9.12 45.34
N PHE A 22 -11.74 9.97 45.84
CA PHE A 22 -13.18 9.96 45.49
C PHE A 22 -13.54 10.94 44.37
N THR A 23 -12.74 11.97 44.09
CA THR A 23 -12.90 12.86 42.92
C THR A 23 -12.16 12.37 41.69
N ASP A 24 -11.26 11.40 41.82
CA ASP A 24 -10.81 10.56 40.71
C ASP A 24 -12.01 9.68 40.27
N GLU A 25 -13.01 10.32 39.67
CA GLU A 25 -13.79 9.69 38.63
C GLU A 25 -12.77 9.21 37.60
N LYS A 26 -12.33 7.95 37.75
CA LYS A 26 -11.62 7.27 36.68
C LYS A 26 -12.48 7.52 35.44
N PRO A 27 -11.97 8.24 34.42
CA PRO A 27 -12.74 8.45 33.22
C PRO A 27 -13.22 7.07 32.79
N PRO A 28 -14.54 6.89 32.55
CA PRO A 28 -15.07 5.57 32.24
C PRO A 28 -14.18 4.97 31.16
N GLU A 29 -13.70 3.74 31.38
CA GLU A 29 -12.93 3.03 30.37
C GLU A 29 -13.75 3.09 29.09
N ARG A 30 -13.33 3.94 28.15
CA ARG A 30 -14.02 4.15 26.88
C ARG A 30 -13.80 2.87 26.09
N THR A 31 -14.71 1.92 26.29
CA THR A 31 -14.80 0.71 25.50
C THR A 31 -15.09 1.14 24.07
N ASP A 32 -14.28 0.64 23.14
CA ASP A 32 -14.48 0.90 21.72
C ASP A 32 -15.87 0.39 21.34
N VAL A 33 -16.75 1.28 20.90
CA VAL A 33 -18.08 0.94 20.39
C VAL A 33 -17.99 0.84 18.88
N ASN A 34 -18.61 -0.19 18.31
CA ASN A 34 -18.74 -0.30 16.87
C ASN A 34 -19.69 0.79 16.36
N PHE A 35 -19.18 1.75 15.59
CA PHE A 35 -19.97 2.83 15.00
C PHE A 35 -20.77 2.32 13.81
N TRP A 36 -20.11 1.59 12.91
CA TRP A 36 -20.80 0.89 11.84
C TRP A 36 -20.10 -0.40 11.45
N LYS A 37 -20.85 -1.19 10.68
CA LYS A 37 -20.35 -2.31 9.91
C LYS A 37 -20.96 -2.28 8.52
N ILE A 38 -20.17 -1.87 7.54
CA ILE A 38 -20.58 -1.74 6.14
C ILE A 38 -19.57 -2.48 5.25
N ASP A 39 -20.07 -3.08 4.17
CA ASP A 39 -19.21 -3.64 3.14
C ASP A 39 -19.25 -2.71 1.93
N PHE A 40 -18.07 -2.30 1.46
CA PHE A 40 -17.92 -1.41 0.31
C PHE A 40 -16.77 -1.88 -0.55
N SER A 41 -16.87 -1.65 -1.85
CA SER A 41 -15.83 -1.98 -2.82
C SER A 41 -14.94 -0.78 -3.16
N LYS A 42 -15.36 0.46 -2.84
CA LYS A 42 -14.61 1.68 -3.16
C LYS A 42 -14.58 2.70 -2.02
N ILE A 43 -13.45 3.41 -1.91
CA ILE A 43 -13.28 4.62 -1.10
C ILE A 43 -12.88 5.75 -2.04
N ILE A 44 -13.69 6.80 -2.15
CA ILE A 44 -13.33 8.02 -2.87
C ILE A 44 -12.85 9.06 -1.86
N TYR A 45 -11.58 9.43 -1.96
CA TYR A 45 -11.02 10.56 -1.23
C TYR A 45 -11.21 11.84 -2.03
N ASN A 46 -11.77 12.86 -1.36
CA ASN A 46 -11.87 14.20 -1.90
C ASN A 46 -11.00 15.12 -1.05
N SER A 47 -10.10 15.84 -1.72
CA SER A 47 -9.15 16.74 -1.06
C SER A 47 -9.84 17.98 -0.47
N PRO A 48 -9.23 18.62 0.54
CA PRO A 48 -9.70 19.91 1.00
C PRO A 48 -9.48 20.95 -0.12
N GLY A 49 -10.51 21.66 -0.54
CA GLY A 49 -10.39 22.70 -1.57
C GLY A 49 -9.57 23.92 -1.10
N GLY A 50 -8.85 24.61 -1.99
CA GLY A 50 -8.12 25.84 -1.62
C GLY A 50 -6.90 25.63 -0.69
N GLU A 51 -6.27 26.73 -0.27
CA GLU A 51 -5.11 26.70 0.65
C GLU A 51 -5.56 26.38 2.09
N VAL A 52 -5.88 25.11 2.35
CA VAL A 52 -5.93 24.61 3.73
C VAL A 52 -4.50 24.29 4.13
N SER A 53 -4.03 24.87 5.23
CA SER A 53 -2.67 24.73 5.78
C SER A 53 -2.36 23.31 6.31
N THR A 54 -3.06 22.30 5.82
CA THR A 54 -3.08 20.97 6.38
C THR A 54 -2.31 20.02 5.50
N SER A 55 -1.58 19.11 6.14
CA SER A 55 -0.78 18.04 5.56
C SER A 55 -1.53 17.04 4.69
N PHE A 56 -2.81 17.27 4.34
CA PHE A 56 -3.62 16.35 3.55
C PHE A 56 -3.21 16.33 2.08
N ILE A 57 -3.44 15.19 1.43
CA ILE A 57 -3.26 15.03 -0.01
C ILE A 57 -4.18 16.03 -0.72
N SER A 58 -3.60 16.84 -1.60
CA SER A 58 -4.29 17.92 -2.32
C SER A 58 -5.16 17.45 -3.47
N GLU A 59 -5.05 16.18 -3.85
CA GLU A 59 -5.68 15.59 -5.04
C GLU A 59 -6.69 14.52 -4.65
N ALA A 60 -7.83 14.51 -5.35
CA ALA A 60 -8.80 13.45 -5.20
C ALA A 60 -8.29 12.16 -5.82
N PHE A 61 -8.66 11.02 -5.23
CA PHE A 61 -8.35 9.70 -5.76
C PHE A 61 -9.38 8.67 -5.31
N GLU A 62 -9.46 7.58 -6.05
CA GLU A 62 -10.30 6.43 -5.74
C GLU A 62 -9.40 5.27 -5.30
N LEU A 63 -9.82 4.56 -4.27
CA LEU A 63 -9.30 3.25 -3.90
C LEU A 63 -10.39 2.21 -4.16
N GLU A 64 -10.07 1.14 -4.88
CA GLU A 64 -11.01 0.08 -5.22
C GLU A 64 -10.47 -1.28 -4.75
N ARG A 65 -11.36 -2.12 -4.22
CA ARG A 65 -11.13 -3.51 -3.87
C ARG A 65 -11.76 -4.41 -4.92
N ILE A 66 -10.93 -5.12 -5.68
CA ILE A 66 -11.32 -6.08 -6.71
C ILE A 66 -11.24 -7.50 -6.16
N SER A 67 -12.39 -8.15 -6.06
CA SER A 67 -12.47 -9.57 -5.69
C SER A 67 -12.10 -10.45 -6.89
N ILE A 68 -11.02 -11.21 -6.76
CA ILE A 68 -10.50 -12.12 -7.81
C ILE A 68 -10.95 -13.58 -7.64
N GLY A 69 -12.00 -13.82 -6.85
CA GLY A 69 -12.57 -15.14 -6.59
C GLY A 69 -12.63 -15.51 -5.10
N LEU A 70 -13.29 -16.63 -4.77
CA LEU A 70 -13.62 -17.01 -3.38
C LEU A 70 -12.42 -17.42 -2.51
N LYS A 71 -11.26 -17.74 -3.11
CA LYS A 71 -10.08 -18.27 -2.40
C LYS A 71 -8.86 -17.36 -2.44
N GLU A 72 -8.95 -16.25 -3.16
CA GLU A 72 -7.82 -15.38 -3.44
C GLU A 72 -7.94 -14.06 -2.69
N ASN A 73 -6.80 -13.51 -2.27
CA ASN A 73 -6.78 -12.19 -1.64
C ASN A 73 -7.23 -11.16 -2.69
N PRO A 74 -8.15 -10.24 -2.35
CA PRO A 74 -8.55 -9.19 -3.28
C PRO A 74 -7.33 -8.35 -3.68
N ILE A 75 -7.36 -7.86 -4.91
CA ILE A 75 -6.41 -6.85 -5.40
C ILE A 75 -7.00 -5.50 -5.06
N PHE A 76 -6.15 -4.58 -4.64
CA PHE A 76 -6.56 -3.22 -4.34
C PHE A 76 -5.90 -2.29 -5.34
N LEU A 77 -6.67 -1.39 -5.93
CA LEU A 77 -6.19 -0.42 -6.90
C LEU A 77 -6.40 1.00 -6.37
N MET A 78 -5.54 1.91 -6.81
CA MET A 78 -5.71 3.35 -6.71
C MET A 78 -5.88 3.91 -8.11
N ARG A 79 -6.88 4.77 -8.28
CA ARG A 79 -7.06 5.59 -9.48
C ARG A 79 -7.02 7.06 -9.12
N GLY A 80 -6.45 7.86 -10.00
CA GLY A 80 -6.49 9.31 -9.87
C GLY A 80 -6.34 9.98 -11.21
N GLU A 81 -6.32 11.30 -11.20
CA GLU A 81 -6.11 12.13 -12.38
C GLU A 81 -4.89 13.01 -12.12
N ASP A 82 -3.97 13.04 -13.08
CA ASP A 82 -2.87 13.99 -13.03
C ASP A 82 -3.36 15.42 -13.25
N ASN A 83 -3.04 16.31 -12.34
CA ASN A 83 -3.51 17.70 -12.37
C ASN A 83 -3.08 18.46 -13.63
N THR A 84 -1.92 18.11 -14.19
CA THR A 84 -1.32 18.83 -15.33
C THR A 84 -1.85 18.32 -16.67
N SER A 85 -1.78 17.00 -16.89
CA SER A 85 -2.12 16.35 -18.16
C SER A 85 -3.57 15.93 -18.25
N LYS A 86 -4.30 15.86 -17.12
CA LYS A 86 -5.65 15.28 -17.04
C LYS A 86 -5.72 13.80 -17.41
N THR A 87 -4.55 13.15 -17.50
CA THR A 87 -4.45 11.71 -17.71
C THR A 87 -4.86 10.99 -16.44
N THR A 88 -5.78 10.03 -16.58
CA THR A 88 -6.13 9.11 -15.51
C THR A 88 -5.02 8.09 -15.32
N TYR A 89 -4.61 7.85 -14.07
CA TYR A 89 -3.64 6.82 -13.75
C TYR A 89 -4.23 5.73 -12.87
N THR A 90 -3.70 4.51 -12.97
CA THR A 90 -4.10 3.36 -12.16
C THR A 90 -2.87 2.60 -11.66
N TYR A 91 -2.83 2.27 -10.38
CA TYR A 91 -1.77 1.49 -9.74
C TYR A 91 -2.36 0.54 -8.69
N GLU A 92 -1.76 -0.64 -8.51
CA GLU A 92 -1.98 -1.46 -7.31
C GLU A 92 -1.51 -0.70 -6.07
N VAL A 93 -2.20 -0.90 -4.95
CA VAL A 93 -1.84 -0.29 -3.67
C VAL A 93 -1.16 -1.26 -2.72
N GLY A 94 -0.30 -0.71 -1.89
CA GLY A 94 0.44 -1.48 -0.89
C GLY A 94 -0.45 -1.94 0.27
N PHE A 95 0.14 -2.77 1.14
CA PHE A 95 -0.52 -3.36 2.32
C PHE A 95 -1.20 -2.35 3.25
N GLN A 96 -0.69 -1.11 3.30
CA GLN A 96 -1.24 -0.05 4.14
C GLN A 96 -2.70 0.29 3.80
N VAL A 97 -3.09 0.16 2.53
CA VAL A 97 -4.46 0.43 2.08
C VAL A 97 -5.38 -0.78 2.34
N LYS A 98 -4.85 -2.01 2.27
CA LYS A 98 -5.62 -3.21 2.63
C LYS A 98 -6.20 -3.15 4.04
N ASN A 99 -5.40 -2.67 5.00
CA ASN A 99 -5.85 -2.49 6.38
C ASN A 99 -6.92 -1.41 6.48
N LEU A 100 -6.78 -0.33 5.71
CA LEU A 100 -7.74 0.77 5.68
C LEU A 100 -9.16 0.31 5.30
N PHE A 101 -9.31 -0.57 4.30
CA PHE A 101 -10.62 -1.16 3.97
C PHE A 101 -11.20 -1.91 5.16
N THR A 102 -10.39 -2.72 5.85
CA THR A 102 -10.87 -3.52 7.00
C THR A 102 -11.31 -2.62 8.16
N GLU A 103 -10.49 -1.60 8.47
CA GLU A 103 -10.72 -0.65 9.57
C GLU A 103 -11.94 0.24 9.30
N LEU A 104 -12.11 0.71 8.07
CA LEU A 104 -13.25 1.55 7.69
C LEU A 104 -14.53 0.75 7.45
N SER A 105 -14.46 -0.52 7.04
CA SER A 105 -15.63 -1.40 6.96
C SER A 105 -16.22 -1.72 8.34
N ASN A 106 -15.36 -1.88 9.35
CA ASN A 106 -15.77 -2.14 10.72
C ASN A 106 -15.26 -1.02 11.65
N LEU A 107 -15.81 0.17 11.48
CA LEU A 107 -15.34 1.38 12.16
C LEU A 107 -15.74 1.35 13.64
N ASN A 108 -14.75 1.42 14.51
CA ASN A 108 -14.94 1.55 15.95
C ASN A 108 -14.62 2.97 16.41
N THR A 109 -15.34 3.44 17.43
CA THR A 109 -15.15 4.77 18.02
C THR A 109 -15.23 4.74 19.54
N LYS A 110 -14.50 5.68 20.18
CA LYS A 110 -14.50 5.87 21.63
C LYS A 110 -15.48 6.95 22.09
N THR A 111 -15.84 7.86 21.20
CA THR A 111 -16.78 8.96 21.47
C THR A 111 -17.68 9.17 20.29
N MET A 112 -18.95 9.36 20.58
CA MET A 112 -19.98 9.69 19.61
C MET A 112 -20.88 10.76 20.23
N ALA A 113 -21.11 11.85 19.50
CA ALA A 113 -22.05 12.90 19.86
C ALA A 113 -22.86 13.28 18.63
N GLU A 114 -24.14 13.60 18.79
CA GLU A 114 -24.93 14.19 17.70
C GLU A 114 -24.28 15.52 17.29
N ALA A 115 -24.20 15.74 15.98
CA ALA A 115 -23.58 16.93 15.43
C ALA A 115 -24.60 18.08 15.38
N ASP A 116 -24.31 19.16 16.12
CA ASP A 116 -24.96 20.47 15.95
C ASP A 116 -24.01 21.43 15.20
N GLU A 117 -24.54 22.56 14.71
CA GLU A 117 -23.76 23.54 13.94
C GLU A 117 -22.56 24.11 14.75
N ASP A 118 -22.74 24.27 16.06
CA ASP A 118 -21.72 24.77 16.98
C ASP A 118 -20.56 23.78 17.20
N ILE A 119 -20.85 22.47 17.16
CA ILE A 119 -19.89 21.37 17.25
C ILE A 119 -19.20 21.18 15.90
N ILE A 120 -19.96 21.31 14.81
CA ILE A 120 -19.44 21.15 13.44
C ILE A 120 -18.34 22.17 13.16
N SER A 121 -18.62 23.45 13.38
CA SER A 121 -17.66 24.55 13.15
C SER A 121 -16.37 24.41 13.97
N LYS A 122 -16.41 23.75 15.14
CA LYS A 122 -15.24 23.55 16.00
C LYS A 122 -14.31 22.45 15.49
N PHE A 123 -14.83 21.36 14.92
CA PHE A 123 -14.01 20.22 14.51
C PHE A 123 -13.50 20.31 13.06
N GLU A 124 -14.19 21.05 12.19
CA GLU A 124 -13.76 21.27 10.80
C GLU A 124 -12.38 21.94 10.74
N LEU A 125 -11.59 21.58 9.71
CA LEU A 125 -10.27 22.19 9.48
C LEU A 125 -10.42 23.68 9.14
N LYS A 126 -11.42 23.99 8.32
CA LYS A 126 -11.94 25.31 7.94
C LYS A 126 -13.35 25.10 7.40
N GLU A 127 -14.22 26.08 7.59
CA GLU A 127 -15.64 26.03 7.23
C GLU A 127 -15.86 25.54 5.78
N GLY A 128 -16.44 24.36 5.63
CA GLY A 128 -16.73 23.76 4.32
C GLY A 128 -15.51 23.30 3.51
N VAL A 129 -14.34 23.20 4.13
CA VAL A 129 -13.07 22.90 3.45
C VAL A 129 -12.35 21.67 4.00
N SER A 130 -13.07 20.79 4.70
CA SER A 130 -12.51 19.53 5.19
C SER A 130 -12.46 18.45 4.10
N PRO A 131 -11.42 17.59 4.05
CA PRO A 131 -11.43 16.42 3.19
C PRO A 131 -12.54 15.47 3.61
N PHE A 132 -13.05 14.71 2.65
CA PHE A 132 -14.07 13.71 2.94
C PHE A 132 -13.86 12.43 2.15
N LEU A 133 -14.35 11.34 2.75
CA LEU A 133 -14.38 10.02 2.17
C LEU A 133 -15.81 9.68 1.78
N GLU A 134 -16.00 9.14 0.57
CA GLU A 134 -17.22 8.47 0.17
C GLU A 134 -16.97 6.97 0.09
N PHE A 135 -17.83 6.18 0.72
CA PHE A 135 -17.79 4.73 0.67
C PHE A 135 -18.83 4.25 -0.33
N LYS A 136 -18.39 3.55 -1.38
CA LYS A 136 -19.28 3.10 -2.45
C LYS A 136 -19.25 1.60 -2.66
N ASP A 137 -20.38 1.06 -3.09
CA ASP A 137 -20.44 -0.24 -3.73
C ASP A 137 -21.03 -0.10 -5.13
N GLY A 138 -20.21 -0.41 -6.14
CA GLY A 138 -20.47 0.01 -7.51
C GLY A 138 -20.57 1.54 -7.60
N ASP A 139 -21.67 2.04 -8.16
CA ASP A 139 -21.94 3.48 -8.29
C ASP A 139 -22.72 4.07 -7.11
N SER A 140 -23.15 3.23 -6.16
CA SER A 140 -23.99 3.65 -5.03
C SER A 140 -23.15 4.12 -3.86
N THR A 141 -23.35 5.37 -3.41
CA THR A 141 -22.79 5.87 -2.16
C THR A 141 -23.53 5.30 -0.96
N LEU A 142 -22.82 4.54 -0.12
CA LEU A 142 -23.36 3.93 1.09
C LEU A 142 -23.23 4.87 2.30
N LYS A 143 -22.07 5.51 2.44
CA LYS A 143 -21.73 6.40 3.56
C LYS A 143 -20.79 7.51 3.12
N LYS A 144 -20.79 8.61 3.88
CA LYS A 144 -19.85 9.72 3.75
C LYS A 144 -19.27 10.04 5.12
N MET A 145 -17.97 10.32 5.16
CA MET A 145 -17.27 10.73 6.38
C MET A 145 -16.39 11.95 6.10
N ILE A 146 -16.60 13.04 6.84
CA ILE A 146 -15.79 14.26 6.76
C ILE A 146 -14.68 14.18 7.80
N LEU A 147 -13.43 14.41 7.39
CA LEU A 147 -12.26 14.39 8.26
C LEU A 147 -11.98 15.78 8.84
N GLY A 148 -11.87 15.86 10.16
CA GLY A 148 -11.60 17.10 10.87
C GLY A 148 -10.23 17.15 11.54
N LYS A 149 -10.14 18.00 12.56
CA LYS A 149 -8.94 18.24 13.37
C LYS A 149 -8.49 17.01 14.16
N GLU A 150 -7.20 16.94 14.43
CA GLU A 150 -6.62 16.03 15.41
C GLU A 150 -6.88 16.55 16.82
N ASN A 151 -6.89 15.65 17.82
CA ASN A 151 -6.78 16.09 19.20
C ASN A 151 -5.37 16.63 19.52
N SER A 152 -5.23 17.29 20.67
CA SER A 152 -3.94 17.83 21.15
C SER A 152 -2.81 16.81 21.15
N ASP A 153 -3.14 15.55 21.46
CA ASP A 153 -2.18 14.47 21.66
C ASP A 153 -1.91 13.68 20.36
N LYS A 154 -2.54 14.08 19.24
CA LYS A 154 -2.43 13.46 17.91
C LYS A 154 -2.73 11.95 17.85
N SER A 155 -3.43 11.44 18.86
CA SER A 155 -3.79 10.03 18.99
C SER A 155 -5.11 9.69 18.28
N ILE A 156 -6.02 10.67 18.22
CA ILE A 156 -7.31 10.54 17.55
C ILE A 156 -7.53 11.71 16.60
N ARG A 157 -8.39 11.47 15.61
CA ARG A 157 -8.92 12.48 14.71
C ARG A 157 -10.43 12.51 14.84
N TYR A 158 -11.01 13.70 14.83
CA TYR A 158 -12.45 13.85 14.80
C TYR A 158 -12.96 13.68 13.36
N ALA A 159 -14.08 12.99 13.21
CA ALA A 159 -14.75 12.80 11.94
C ALA A 159 -16.27 12.96 12.08
N LEU A 160 -16.94 13.46 11.05
CA LEU A 160 -18.39 13.57 11.00
C LEU A 160 -18.93 12.54 10.02
N ALA A 161 -19.82 11.66 10.50
CA ALA A 161 -20.46 10.63 9.70
C ALA A 161 -21.90 10.40 10.21
N ASP A 162 -22.86 10.24 9.30
CA ASP A 162 -24.28 9.99 9.62
C ASP A 162 -24.91 10.97 10.63
N GLY A 163 -24.46 12.24 10.65
CA GLY A 163 -24.94 13.24 11.62
C GLY A 163 -24.31 13.12 13.01
N PHE A 164 -23.31 12.27 13.20
CA PHE A 164 -22.57 12.10 14.45
C PHE A 164 -21.12 12.56 14.31
N LEU A 165 -20.65 13.31 15.30
CA LEU A 165 -19.24 13.55 15.52
C LEU A 165 -18.63 12.35 16.26
N ILE A 166 -17.68 11.70 15.63
CA ILE A 166 -16.99 10.51 16.15
C ILE A 166 -15.48 10.74 16.28
N SER A 167 -14.84 9.96 17.16
CA SER A 167 -13.38 9.86 17.22
C SER A 167 -12.88 8.65 16.45
N ILE A 168 -11.95 8.82 15.52
CA ILE A 168 -11.26 7.73 14.83
C ILE A 168 -9.78 7.71 15.22
N GLY A 169 -9.13 6.55 15.14
CA GLY A 169 -7.69 6.47 15.35
C GLY A 169 -6.94 7.35 14.34
N ASN A 170 -5.98 8.16 14.80
CA ASN A 170 -5.32 9.10 13.91
C ASN A 170 -4.53 8.41 12.77
N TYR A 171 -4.13 7.14 12.96
CA TYR A 171 -3.50 6.33 11.91
C TYR A 171 -4.37 6.19 10.64
N ILE A 172 -5.70 6.24 10.74
CA ILE A 172 -6.63 6.24 9.60
C ILE A 172 -6.49 7.55 8.84
N GLY A 173 -6.58 8.69 9.55
CA GLY A 173 -6.43 10.02 8.96
C GLY A 173 -5.05 10.24 8.33
N ASN A 174 -4.00 9.72 8.98
CA ASN A 174 -2.62 9.85 8.52
C ASN A 174 -2.36 9.21 7.15
N LYS A 175 -3.17 8.22 6.72
CA LYS A 175 -3.09 7.66 5.36
C LYS A 175 -3.39 8.70 4.28
N PHE A 176 -4.15 9.73 4.62
CA PHE A 176 -4.54 10.80 3.70
C PHE A 176 -3.67 12.05 3.85
N THR A 177 -2.61 11.98 4.67
CA THR A 177 -1.68 13.10 4.89
C THR A 177 -0.24 12.79 4.48
N ILE A 178 0.01 11.61 3.94
CA ILE A 178 1.31 11.24 3.35
C ILE A 178 1.31 11.56 1.86
N ASP A 179 2.48 11.50 1.22
CA ASP A 179 2.55 11.54 -0.24
C ASP A 179 1.72 10.40 -0.83
N LYS A 180 0.83 10.72 -1.78
CA LYS A 180 -0.08 9.74 -2.39
C LYS A 180 0.65 8.56 -3.04
N THR A 181 1.89 8.76 -3.49
CA THR A 181 2.73 7.71 -4.08
C THR A 181 3.14 6.64 -3.06
N GLU A 182 3.11 6.96 -1.76
CA GLU A 182 3.38 5.99 -0.67
C GLU A 182 2.20 5.03 -0.43
N LEU A 183 1.03 5.30 -0.99
CA LEU A 183 -0.11 4.37 -0.96
C LEU A 183 0.03 3.25 -1.99
N ARG A 184 0.86 3.45 -3.02
CA ARG A 184 1.03 2.53 -4.15
C ARG A 184 1.94 1.36 -3.79
N GLU A 185 1.71 0.21 -4.41
CA GLU A 185 2.62 -0.92 -4.32
C GLU A 185 3.93 -0.56 -5.03
N LYS A 186 5.05 -0.66 -4.32
CA LYS A 186 6.36 -0.35 -4.88
C LYS A 186 6.97 -1.60 -5.53
N GLN A 187 6.62 -2.80 -5.08
CA GLN A 187 7.15 -4.04 -5.65
C GLN A 187 6.40 -4.41 -6.93
N TYR A 188 7.13 -4.61 -8.03
CA TYR A 188 6.52 -5.07 -9.28
C TYR A 188 5.97 -6.50 -9.19
N PHE A 189 6.56 -7.31 -8.33
CA PHE A 189 6.17 -8.70 -8.10
C PHE A 189 5.85 -8.93 -6.61
N PRO A 190 4.70 -8.43 -6.11
CA PRO A 190 4.36 -8.43 -4.68
C PRO A 190 3.93 -9.83 -4.25
N ILE A 191 4.89 -10.66 -3.85
CA ILE A 191 4.68 -12.10 -3.60
C ILE A 191 4.80 -12.38 -2.10
N SER A 192 4.06 -11.63 -1.30
CA SER A 192 4.14 -11.70 0.17
C SER A 192 3.51 -12.98 0.74
N SER A 193 2.45 -13.50 0.11
CA SER A 193 1.72 -14.69 0.56
C SER A 193 1.74 -15.87 -0.43
N HIS A 194 2.34 -15.69 -1.60
CA HIS A 194 2.37 -16.68 -2.68
C HIS A 194 3.81 -17.07 -3.02
N GLN A 195 4.00 -18.00 -3.95
CA GLN A 195 5.32 -18.33 -4.50
C GLN A 195 5.32 -18.11 -6.00
N PHE A 196 6.49 -17.80 -6.56
CA PHE A 196 6.71 -17.86 -7.99
C PHE A 196 6.46 -19.29 -8.47
N LYS A 197 5.70 -19.46 -9.56
CA LYS A 197 5.39 -20.77 -10.15
C LYS A 197 6.04 -20.94 -11.52
N LYS A 198 5.93 -19.91 -12.37
CA LYS A 198 6.60 -19.86 -13.67
C LYS A 198 7.13 -18.47 -13.94
N LEU A 199 8.19 -18.42 -14.73
CA LEU A 199 8.74 -17.18 -15.27
C LEU A 199 9.03 -17.36 -16.75
N ILE A 200 8.62 -16.41 -17.58
CA ILE A 200 8.98 -16.35 -18.99
C ILE A 200 9.62 -14.99 -19.23
N PHE A 201 10.86 -14.99 -19.69
CA PHE A 201 11.56 -13.79 -20.14
C PHE A 201 11.71 -13.81 -21.66
N LYS A 202 11.42 -12.67 -22.29
CA LYS A 202 11.53 -12.48 -23.74
C LYS A 202 12.26 -11.16 -24.01
N SER A 203 13.27 -11.21 -24.86
CA SER A 203 13.89 -10.06 -25.53
C SER A 203 14.25 -10.46 -26.96
N GLU A 204 14.74 -9.52 -27.77
CA GLU A 204 15.17 -9.81 -29.16
C GLU A 204 16.21 -10.95 -29.24
N LYS A 205 17.08 -11.06 -28.24
CA LYS A 205 18.24 -11.99 -28.25
C LYS A 205 18.07 -13.19 -27.33
N LEU A 206 17.12 -13.15 -26.41
CA LEU A 206 16.99 -14.16 -25.36
C LEU A 206 15.53 -14.53 -25.11
N PHE A 207 15.27 -15.83 -25.16
CA PHE A 207 14.07 -16.44 -24.62
C PHE A 207 14.46 -17.40 -23.50
N LEU A 208 13.80 -17.25 -22.35
CA LEU A 208 13.99 -18.10 -21.19
C LEU A 208 12.63 -18.46 -20.59
N SER A 209 12.39 -19.76 -20.35
CA SER A 209 11.21 -20.24 -19.64
C SER A 209 11.66 -21.05 -18.44
N LEU A 210 11.20 -20.66 -17.26
CA LEU A 210 11.52 -21.29 -15.98
C LEU A 210 10.25 -21.78 -15.29
N GLU A 211 10.36 -22.92 -14.63
CA GLU A 211 9.32 -23.49 -13.76
C GLU A 211 9.90 -23.69 -12.37
N ASN A 212 9.17 -23.27 -11.35
CA ASN A 212 9.59 -23.40 -9.97
C ASN A 212 8.84 -24.54 -9.28
N ARG A 213 9.59 -25.40 -8.59
CA ARG A 213 9.06 -26.46 -7.73
C ARG A 213 9.51 -26.22 -6.31
N PHE A 214 8.66 -25.56 -5.54
CA PHE A 214 8.96 -25.28 -4.14
C PHE A 214 8.81 -26.55 -3.28
N THR A 215 9.70 -26.69 -2.31
CA THR A 215 9.63 -27.72 -1.28
C THR A 215 9.55 -27.06 0.09
N LYS A 216 8.63 -27.52 0.94
CA LYS A 216 8.50 -27.03 2.32
C LYS A 216 9.08 -28.08 3.28
N LYS A 217 10.08 -27.70 4.06
CA LYS A 217 10.67 -28.52 5.13
C LYS A 217 10.89 -27.65 6.36
N ASP A 218 10.40 -28.08 7.52
CA ASP A 218 10.58 -27.37 8.80
C ASP A 218 10.19 -25.88 8.75
N ASN A 219 9.07 -25.57 8.09
CA ASN A 219 8.58 -24.20 7.80
C ASN A 219 9.48 -23.33 6.89
N VAL A 220 10.59 -23.86 6.40
CA VAL A 220 11.41 -23.22 5.36
C VAL A 220 10.87 -23.63 3.99
N VAL A 221 10.56 -22.64 3.15
CA VAL A 221 10.21 -22.86 1.75
C VAL A 221 11.46 -22.66 0.91
N THR A 222 11.88 -23.71 0.22
CA THR A 222 13.00 -23.66 -0.75
C THR A 222 12.44 -23.63 -2.16
N GLN A 223 12.83 -22.62 -2.93
CA GLN A 223 12.51 -22.54 -4.36
C GLN A 223 13.50 -23.41 -5.15
N ASN A 224 12.99 -24.18 -6.10
CA ASN A 224 13.84 -24.94 -7.01
C ASN A 224 13.42 -24.59 -8.43
N TRP A 225 14.21 -23.73 -9.06
CA TRP A 225 13.97 -23.30 -10.42
C TRP A 225 14.54 -24.30 -11.44
N PHE A 226 13.77 -24.54 -12.49
CA PHE A 226 14.12 -25.44 -13.58
C PHE A 226 13.96 -24.72 -14.91
N LYS A 227 14.92 -24.89 -15.82
CA LYS A 227 14.78 -24.46 -17.21
C LYS A 227 13.81 -25.38 -17.92
N LYS A 228 12.81 -24.79 -18.57
CA LYS A 228 11.79 -25.46 -19.37
C LYS A 228 12.06 -25.23 -20.86
N GLU A 229 13.21 -25.70 -21.30
CA GLU A 229 13.61 -25.66 -22.71
C GLU A 229 13.61 -27.09 -23.29
N SER A 230 14.51 -27.40 -24.21
CA SER A 230 14.66 -28.75 -24.79
C SER A 230 14.94 -29.84 -23.74
N LYS A 231 15.53 -29.49 -22.59
CA LYS A 231 15.74 -30.36 -21.43
C LYS A 231 15.33 -29.67 -20.15
N PHE A 232 14.49 -30.34 -19.35
CA PHE A 232 14.14 -29.90 -18.01
C PHE A 232 15.34 -30.07 -17.08
N SER A 233 16.00 -28.96 -16.72
CA SER A 233 17.25 -28.97 -15.95
C SER A 233 17.17 -28.04 -14.75
N ARG A 234 17.68 -28.49 -13.61
CA ARG A 234 17.65 -27.72 -12.36
C ARG A 234 18.74 -26.64 -12.39
N LEU A 235 18.40 -25.44 -11.93
CA LEU A 235 19.37 -24.36 -11.71
C LEU A 235 20.22 -24.63 -10.46
N ASN A 236 21.40 -24.03 -10.42
CA ASN A 236 22.19 -24.00 -9.20
C ASN A 236 21.37 -23.32 -8.08
N PRO A 237 21.36 -23.85 -6.83
CA PRO A 237 20.65 -23.22 -5.72
C PRO A 237 21.03 -21.76 -5.48
N ASN A 238 22.29 -21.36 -5.67
CA ASN A 238 22.73 -19.98 -5.53
C ASN A 238 22.14 -19.08 -6.63
N THR A 239 22.08 -19.59 -7.87
CA THR A 239 21.44 -18.90 -8.99
C THR A 239 19.93 -18.77 -8.78
N SER A 240 19.29 -19.82 -8.25
CA SER A 240 17.87 -19.81 -7.85
C SER A 240 17.58 -18.73 -6.80
N ASN A 241 18.34 -18.73 -5.71
CA ASN A 241 18.16 -17.75 -4.63
C ASN A 241 18.41 -16.31 -5.11
N ARG A 242 19.42 -16.10 -5.97
CA ARG A 242 19.69 -14.78 -6.55
C ARG A 242 18.56 -14.32 -7.47
N LEU A 243 17.98 -15.23 -8.27
CA LEU A 243 16.82 -14.93 -9.10
C LEU A 243 15.64 -14.45 -8.26
N ASP A 244 15.28 -15.20 -7.21
CA ASP A 244 14.19 -14.82 -6.33
C ASP A 244 14.43 -13.46 -5.66
N SER A 245 15.67 -13.22 -5.21
CA SER A 245 16.06 -11.96 -4.59
C SER A 245 15.93 -10.78 -5.55
N LEU A 246 16.46 -10.91 -6.78
CA LEU A 246 16.38 -9.85 -7.78
C LEU A 246 14.94 -9.58 -8.23
N LEU A 247 14.13 -10.62 -8.45
CA LEU A 247 12.72 -10.46 -8.80
C LEU A 247 11.96 -9.71 -7.71
N ARG A 248 12.14 -10.06 -6.44
CA ARG A 248 11.53 -9.37 -5.30
C ARG A 248 12.11 -7.97 -5.06
N GLY A 249 13.32 -7.73 -5.56
CA GLY A 249 14.02 -6.46 -5.47
C GLY A 249 13.64 -5.43 -6.55
N VAL A 250 12.86 -5.82 -7.56
CA VAL A 250 12.36 -4.88 -8.58
C VAL A 250 11.30 -3.99 -7.95
N ASN A 251 11.68 -2.73 -7.70
CA ASN A 251 10.81 -1.72 -7.11
C ASN A 251 10.62 -0.54 -8.06
N VAL A 252 9.46 0.11 -7.97
CA VAL A 252 9.21 1.41 -8.59
C VAL A 252 10.13 2.44 -7.94
N ASP A 253 10.97 3.07 -8.75
CA ASP A 253 11.86 4.14 -8.28
C ASP A 253 11.23 5.52 -8.42
N LEU A 254 10.42 5.73 -9.47
CA LEU A 254 9.77 7.01 -9.71
C LEU A 254 8.45 6.87 -10.47
N TYR A 255 7.43 7.56 -9.97
CA TYR A 255 6.16 7.73 -10.67
C TYR A 255 6.16 9.00 -11.53
N PRO A 256 5.51 8.99 -12.71
CA PRO A 256 5.45 10.17 -13.58
C PRO A 256 4.87 11.41 -12.92
N ASP A 257 3.88 11.22 -12.03
CA ASP A 257 3.17 12.28 -11.30
C ASP A 257 3.74 12.60 -9.91
N SER A 258 4.89 12.01 -9.57
CA SER A 258 5.61 12.39 -8.35
C SER A 258 6.29 13.77 -8.51
N LYS A 259 6.67 14.40 -7.38
CA LYS A 259 7.33 15.72 -7.38
C LYS A 259 8.58 15.80 -8.28
N ASN A 260 9.32 14.69 -8.44
CA ASN A 260 10.53 14.61 -9.26
C ASN A 260 10.29 13.88 -10.60
N GLY A 261 9.03 13.55 -10.90
CA GLY A 261 8.59 12.88 -12.12
C GLY A 261 8.58 13.83 -13.33
N GLN A 262 8.56 13.23 -14.53
CA GLN A 262 8.52 13.97 -15.80
C GLN A 262 7.10 14.19 -16.33
N GLY A 263 6.06 13.74 -15.62
CA GLY A 263 4.67 13.77 -16.08
C GLY A 263 4.30 12.64 -17.04
N PHE A 264 3.00 12.37 -17.16
CA PHE A 264 2.47 11.27 -17.99
C PHE A 264 2.70 11.47 -19.49
N ALA A 265 2.60 12.71 -20.00
CA ALA A 265 2.80 12.99 -21.42
C ALA A 265 4.19 12.56 -21.93
N ILE A 266 5.23 12.70 -21.10
CA ILE A 266 6.61 12.35 -21.49
C ILE A 266 6.78 10.83 -21.53
N ILE A 267 6.31 10.12 -20.50
CA ILE A 267 6.45 8.66 -20.46
C ILE A 267 5.62 7.98 -21.54
N GLU A 268 4.42 8.49 -21.85
CA GLU A 268 3.58 7.99 -22.94
C GLU A 268 4.26 8.11 -24.31
N GLU A 269 5.04 9.16 -24.55
CA GLU A 269 5.85 9.28 -25.77
C GLU A 269 6.91 8.18 -25.84
N LEU A 270 7.59 7.89 -24.73
CA LEU A 270 8.60 6.82 -24.65
C LEU A 270 8.01 5.42 -24.86
N LEU A 271 6.70 5.25 -24.58
CA LEU A 271 5.98 4.00 -24.74
C LEU A 271 5.49 3.75 -26.17
N LYS A 272 5.61 4.72 -27.09
CA LYS A 272 5.27 4.52 -28.51
C LYS A 272 6.24 3.56 -29.20
N ASP A 273 7.46 3.48 -28.70
CA ASP A 273 8.42 2.48 -29.14
C ASP A 273 8.00 1.08 -28.67
N SER A 274 8.40 0.05 -29.43
CA SER A 274 8.13 -1.33 -29.02
C SER A 274 8.88 -1.67 -27.71
N PRO A 275 8.29 -2.45 -26.79
CA PRO A 275 9.00 -2.95 -25.62
C PRO A 275 10.28 -3.68 -26.01
N SER A 276 11.39 -3.34 -25.36
CA SER A 276 12.69 -3.98 -25.57
C SER A 276 12.74 -5.40 -25.00
N SER A 277 11.98 -5.65 -23.93
CA SER A 277 11.84 -6.96 -23.31
C SER A 277 10.57 -7.07 -22.49
N SER A 278 10.24 -8.29 -22.08
CA SER A 278 9.13 -8.56 -21.19
C SER A 278 9.45 -9.70 -20.23
N ILE A 279 8.93 -9.61 -19.01
CA ILE A 279 8.89 -10.69 -18.03
C ILE A 279 7.42 -11.02 -17.77
N GLU A 280 7.09 -12.30 -17.80
CA GLU A 280 5.78 -12.83 -17.41
C GLU A 280 5.99 -13.79 -16.24
N ILE A 281 5.23 -13.61 -15.15
CA ILE A 281 5.34 -14.40 -13.93
C ILE A 281 3.98 -14.92 -13.54
N GLU A 282 3.86 -16.24 -13.48
CA GLU A 282 2.70 -16.91 -12.87
C GLU A 282 3.04 -17.20 -11.41
N VAL A 283 2.12 -16.88 -10.50
CA VAL A 283 2.24 -17.15 -9.07
C VAL A 283 1.29 -18.27 -8.63
N THR A 284 1.50 -18.83 -7.45
CA THR A 284 0.76 -20.03 -6.99
C THR A 284 -0.75 -19.85 -6.85
N ASN A 285 -1.28 -18.64 -6.70
CA ASN A 285 -2.73 -18.41 -6.73
C ASN A 285 -3.32 -18.38 -8.14
N GLY A 286 -2.50 -18.35 -9.19
CA GLY A 286 -2.97 -18.37 -10.58
C GLY A 286 -2.98 -16.99 -11.26
N LEU A 287 -2.70 -15.91 -10.53
CA LEU A 287 -2.44 -14.61 -11.15
C LEU A 287 -1.19 -14.65 -12.02
N THR A 288 -1.26 -13.95 -13.14
CA THR A 288 -0.13 -13.71 -14.04
C THR A 288 0.20 -12.22 -14.05
N TYR A 289 1.44 -11.89 -13.69
CA TYR A 289 2.01 -10.56 -13.80
C TYR A 289 2.86 -10.48 -15.05
N LYS A 290 2.52 -9.58 -15.97
CA LYS A 290 3.32 -9.29 -17.15
C LYS A 290 3.92 -7.91 -17.00
N VAL A 291 5.22 -7.79 -17.24
CA VAL A 291 5.95 -6.53 -17.18
C VAL A 291 6.64 -6.32 -18.51
N GLN A 292 6.36 -5.18 -19.14
CA GLN A 292 7.01 -4.75 -20.38
C GLN A 292 8.03 -3.66 -20.03
N PHE A 293 9.25 -3.82 -20.52
CA PHE A 293 10.34 -2.86 -20.34
C PHE A 293 10.60 -2.15 -21.67
N TYR A 294 10.63 -0.83 -21.63
CA TYR A 294 10.81 0.04 -22.78
C TYR A 294 12.26 0.54 -22.88
N PRO A 295 12.67 1.12 -24.03
CA PRO A 295 14.01 1.67 -24.19
C PRO A 295 14.38 2.63 -23.05
N ARG A 296 15.64 2.56 -22.61
CA ARG A 296 16.12 3.39 -21.51
C ARG A 296 16.01 4.87 -21.84
N THR A 297 15.78 5.67 -20.81
CA THR A 297 15.79 7.14 -20.88
C THR A 297 16.70 7.70 -19.79
N ASN A 298 17.12 8.96 -19.96
CA ASN A 298 17.92 9.68 -18.99
C ASN A 298 17.18 10.95 -18.56
N PHE A 299 17.02 11.12 -17.25
CA PHE A 299 16.59 12.39 -16.68
C PHE A 299 17.06 12.51 -15.22
N ASN A 300 17.26 13.75 -14.76
CA ASN A 300 17.82 14.05 -13.44
C ASN A 300 19.14 13.30 -13.16
N GLU A 301 20.02 13.23 -14.17
CA GLU A 301 21.34 12.57 -14.11
C GLU A 301 21.29 11.06 -13.77
N LYS A 302 20.12 10.44 -13.91
CA LYS A 302 19.91 9.01 -13.68
C LYS A 302 19.35 8.34 -14.93
N ASN A 303 19.76 7.10 -15.14
CA ASN A 303 19.21 6.26 -16.20
C ASN A 303 18.05 5.44 -15.66
N TYR A 304 16.94 5.51 -16.37
CA TYR A 304 15.74 4.76 -16.06
C TYR A 304 15.30 3.88 -17.23
N VAL A 305 14.59 2.82 -16.89
CA VAL A 305 13.88 1.95 -17.80
C VAL A 305 12.38 2.18 -17.53
N PRO A 306 11.64 2.78 -18.47
CA PRO A 306 10.19 2.86 -18.36
C PRO A 306 9.60 1.45 -18.40
N ALA A 307 8.60 1.20 -17.58
CA ALA A 307 7.96 -0.10 -17.48
C ALA A 307 6.44 0.02 -17.29
N VAL A 308 5.73 -0.97 -17.82
CA VAL A 308 4.29 -1.15 -17.65
C VAL A 308 4.05 -2.54 -17.08
N ARG A 309 3.26 -2.61 -16.01
CA ARG A 309 2.81 -3.86 -15.41
C ARG A 309 1.35 -4.12 -15.76
N THR A 310 1.06 -5.35 -16.13
CA THR A 310 -0.29 -5.86 -16.33
C THR A 310 -0.50 -7.05 -15.39
N ILE A 311 -1.57 -7.01 -14.60
CA ILE A 311 -2.09 -8.18 -13.89
C ILE A 311 -3.18 -8.75 -14.79
N GLU A 312 -2.91 -9.89 -15.44
CA GLU A 312 -3.78 -10.42 -16.50
C GLU A 312 -5.21 -10.63 -16.00
N GLY A 313 -6.18 -10.12 -16.76
CA GLY A 313 -7.61 -10.21 -16.44
C GLY A 313 -8.07 -9.26 -15.33
N VAL A 314 -7.18 -8.42 -14.77
CA VAL A 314 -7.52 -7.50 -13.67
C VAL A 314 -7.24 -6.05 -14.04
N VAL A 315 -5.99 -5.70 -14.33
CA VAL A 315 -5.59 -4.31 -14.54
C VAL A 315 -4.34 -4.21 -15.41
N GLU A 316 -4.29 -3.18 -16.26
CA GLU A 316 -3.06 -2.64 -16.82
C GLU A 316 -2.73 -1.36 -16.07
N GLU A 317 -1.57 -1.32 -15.43
CA GLU A 317 -1.15 -0.17 -14.65
C GLU A 317 -0.59 0.93 -15.53
N SER A 318 -0.66 2.15 -15.03
CA SER A 318 0.02 3.28 -15.65
C SER A 318 1.54 3.08 -15.60
N PRO A 319 2.29 3.66 -16.55
CA PRO A 319 3.71 3.45 -16.63
C PRO A 319 4.47 4.09 -15.46
N VAL A 320 5.65 3.55 -15.16
CA VAL A 320 6.58 4.09 -14.15
C VAL A 320 8.03 3.97 -14.62
N TYR A 321 8.95 4.51 -13.83
CA TYR A 321 10.39 4.41 -14.07
C TYR A 321 11.07 3.48 -13.05
N LEU A 322 11.92 2.60 -13.58
CA LEU A 322 12.79 1.69 -12.82
C LEU A 322 14.25 2.09 -13.05
N VAL A 323 15.11 2.00 -12.05
CA VAL A 323 16.53 2.30 -12.20
C VAL A 323 17.20 1.25 -13.10
N GLU A 324 17.95 1.71 -14.11
CA GLU A 324 18.60 0.84 -15.11
C GLU A 324 19.50 -0.22 -14.47
N ALA A 325 20.23 0.13 -13.39
CA ALA A 325 21.14 -0.79 -12.71
C ALA A 325 20.44 -2.05 -12.18
N THR A 326 19.27 -1.89 -11.53
CA THR A 326 18.47 -3.00 -10.99
C THR A 326 18.01 -3.94 -12.09
N ILE A 327 17.57 -3.38 -13.22
CA ILE A 327 17.09 -4.16 -14.37
C ILE A 327 18.23 -4.86 -15.09
N LYS A 328 19.38 -4.18 -15.21
CA LYS A 328 20.59 -4.74 -15.79
C LYS A 328 21.07 -5.97 -15.03
N ASP A 329 21.13 -5.92 -13.70
CA ASP A 329 21.53 -7.06 -12.87
C ASP A 329 20.61 -8.28 -13.07
N LEU A 330 19.30 -8.04 -13.23
CA LEU A 330 18.32 -9.09 -13.50
C LEU A 330 18.51 -9.69 -14.91
N PHE A 331 18.75 -8.86 -15.92
CA PHE A 331 18.95 -9.33 -17.30
C PHE A 331 20.28 -10.07 -17.47
N GLU A 332 21.34 -9.61 -16.81
CA GLU A 332 22.62 -10.33 -16.75
C GLU A 332 22.45 -11.71 -16.09
N LEU A 333 21.60 -11.80 -15.05
CA LEU A 333 21.28 -13.09 -14.45
C LEU A 333 20.52 -14.00 -15.44
N PHE A 334 19.59 -13.48 -16.24
CA PHE A 334 18.90 -14.29 -17.26
C PHE A 334 19.85 -14.85 -18.31
N ILE A 335 20.83 -14.04 -18.76
CA ILE A 335 21.89 -14.51 -19.67
C ILE A 335 22.69 -15.62 -19.00
N LYS A 336 23.13 -15.42 -17.76
CA LYS A 336 23.85 -16.44 -17.00
C LYS A 336 23.03 -17.73 -16.86
N ILE A 337 21.75 -17.64 -16.53
CA ILE A 337 20.85 -18.80 -16.38
C ILE A 337 20.77 -19.59 -17.70
N LYS A 338 20.67 -18.89 -18.83
CA LYS A 338 20.62 -19.51 -20.15
C LYS A 338 21.87 -20.35 -20.42
N GLU A 339 23.04 -19.80 -20.10
CA GLU A 339 24.35 -20.42 -20.33
C GLU A 339 24.75 -21.46 -19.27
N GLU A 340 24.14 -21.43 -18.09
CA GLU A 340 24.49 -22.30 -16.95
C GLU A 340 24.24 -23.79 -17.30
N PRO A 341 25.20 -24.70 -17.03
CA PRO A 341 24.97 -26.13 -17.21
C PRO A 341 23.95 -26.67 -16.18
N GLU A 342 23.44 -27.87 -16.42
CA GLU A 342 22.56 -28.55 -15.47
C GLU A 342 23.25 -28.76 -14.12
N TRP A 343 22.59 -28.37 -13.03
CA TRP A 343 23.09 -28.61 -11.69
C TRP A 343 22.94 -30.09 -11.32
N GLN A 344 24.04 -30.68 -10.84
CA GLN A 344 24.04 -32.01 -10.23
C GLN A 344 24.17 -31.86 -8.73
N ASP A 345 23.31 -32.56 -7.97
CA ASP A 345 23.40 -32.55 -6.51
C ASP A 345 24.77 -33.11 -6.07
N PRO A 346 25.42 -32.49 -5.07
CA PRO A 346 26.68 -33.00 -4.57
C PRO A 346 26.47 -34.42 -4.02
N PRO A 347 27.45 -35.33 -4.21
CA PRO A 347 27.33 -36.69 -3.72
C PRO A 347 27.06 -36.66 -2.21
N LYS A 348 26.06 -37.44 -1.77
CA LYS A 348 25.77 -37.59 -0.34
C LYS A 348 27.05 -38.09 0.34
N LYS A 349 27.55 -37.32 1.32
CA LYS A 349 28.57 -37.84 2.23
C LYS A 349 27.91 -38.95 3.04
N ASN A 350 28.40 -40.18 2.86
CA ASN A 350 28.02 -41.34 3.67
C ASN A 350 28.46 -41.18 5.11
#